data_AF-A0AAV2GA94-F1
#
_entry.id   AF-A0AAV2GA94-F1
#
_cell.length_a   1.000
_cell.length_b   1.000
_cell.length_c   1.000
_cell.angle_alpha   90.00
_cell.angle_beta   90.00
_cell.angle_gamma   90.00
#
_symmetry.space_group_name_H-M   'P 1'
#
loop_
_entity.id
_entity.type
_entity.pdbx_description
1 polymer ?
#
loop_
_entity_poly.entity_id
_entity_poly.type
_entity_poly.pdbx_seq_one_letter_code
_entity_poly.pdbx_strand_id
1 'polypeptide(L)'
;MPPTSLQLRWLLRYRLISSSSPLALTHKSISSTFAPSHHLPKSSFLPVTFSTWYFQSQSPSPASILELESVTQSLSAELLTNPTVDSLPVPQRLSLRFSHLTGSITPSLILQMLSLSPNAGRAILGFHQWLISNLDFKHIDETFSFFTDYFGRRKDFKATHELLVEGKGVIGSRTFESMVDRLARAGRPKQVVEFLGRRSQTMDLSVIETRLLLW
;
A
#
# COMPACT_ATOMS: atom_id res chain seq x y z
N MET A 1 -27.77 4.17 25.28
CA MET A 1 -27.91 2.77 24.81
C MET A 1 -26.54 2.13 24.76
N PRO A 2 -26.30 0.98 25.41
CA PRO A 2 -25.00 0.35 25.42
C PRO A 2 -24.76 -0.45 24.13
N PRO A 3 -23.52 -0.55 23.62
CA PRO A 3 -23.22 -1.28 22.40
C PRO A 3 -23.31 -2.79 22.63
N THR A 4 -23.96 -3.46 21.67
CA THR A 4 -24.26 -4.89 21.65
C THR A 4 -23.02 -5.78 21.49
N SER A 5 -23.00 -6.87 22.24
CA SER A 5 -21.93 -7.85 22.50
C SER A 5 -21.32 -8.60 21.29
N LEU A 6 -21.75 -8.31 20.06
CA LEU A 6 -21.31 -9.04 18.86
C LEU A 6 -19.93 -8.63 18.35
N GLN A 7 -19.43 -7.44 18.70
CA GLN A 7 -18.09 -6.98 18.30
C GLN A 7 -16.95 -7.65 19.08
N LEU A 8 -17.22 -8.21 20.26
CA LEU A 8 -16.21 -8.90 21.07
C LEU A 8 -15.89 -10.31 20.55
N ARG A 9 -16.78 -10.91 19.74
CA ARG A 9 -16.62 -12.30 19.27
C ARG A 9 -15.54 -12.44 18.19
N TRP A 10 -15.23 -11.37 17.46
CA TRP A 10 -14.20 -11.37 16.43
C TRP A 10 -12.77 -11.35 17.01
N LEU A 11 -12.58 -10.75 18.19
CA LEU A 11 -11.26 -10.66 18.83
C LEU A 11 -10.79 -11.97 19.47
N LEU A 12 -11.71 -12.90 19.76
CA LEU A 12 -11.36 -14.18 20.40
C LEU A 12 -11.04 -15.31 19.41
N ARG A 13 -11.40 -15.19 18.12
CA ARG A 13 -11.16 -16.26 17.13
C ARG A 13 -9.72 -16.35 16.61
N TYR A 14 -8.88 -15.32 16.80
CA TYR A 14 -7.49 -15.36 16.34
C TYR A 14 -6.49 -16.00 17.31
N ARG A 15 -6.90 -16.44 18.51
CA ARG A 15 -5.99 -17.00 19.54
C ARG A 15 -6.03 -18.52 19.73
N LEU A 16 -6.76 -19.29 18.91
CA LEU A 16 -6.97 -20.72 19.17
C LEU A 16 -6.61 -21.68 18.02
N ILE A 17 -5.72 -21.29 17.10
CA ILE A 17 -5.15 -22.23 16.13
C ILE A 17 -3.66 -22.40 16.42
N SER A 18 -3.35 -23.26 17.38
CA SER A 18 -2.19 -24.17 17.41
C SER A 18 -2.14 -24.87 18.76
N SER A 19 -2.95 -25.92 18.90
CA SER A 19 -2.81 -26.93 19.94
C SER A 19 -2.15 -28.16 19.33
N SER A 20 -0.95 -28.50 19.81
CA SER A 20 -0.38 -29.85 19.72
C SER A 20 0.18 -30.19 21.12
N SER A 21 -0.39 -31.22 21.74
CA SER A 21 -0.09 -31.73 23.09
C SER A 21 1.15 -32.69 23.10
N PRO A 22 1.38 -33.53 24.14
CA PRO A 22 2.01 -33.25 25.45
C PRO A 22 3.23 -34.19 25.72
N LEU A 23 3.63 -34.36 27.00
CA LEU A 23 4.63 -35.28 27.63
C LEU A 23 5.88 -34.51 28.14
N ALA A 24 6.43 -34.71 29.34
CA ALA A 24 6.16 -35.58 30.48
C ALA A 24 6.71 -34.93 31.77
N LEU A 25 6.21 -35.37 32.92
CA LEU A 25 6.66 -34.99 34.26
C LEU A 25 8.12 -35.39 34.50
N THR A 26 8.88 -34.53 35.17
CA THR A 26 9.90 -35.01 36.11
C THR A 26 10.17 -33.99 37.22
N HIS A 27 10.10 -34.50 38.44
CA HIS A 27 10.24 -33.83 39.73
C HIS A 27 11.71 -33.48 40.00
N LYS A 28 12.02 -32.31 40.59
CA LYS A 28 13.17 -32.12 41.51
C LYS A 28 13.12 -30.80 42.28
N SER A 29 13.59 -30.90 43.52
CA SER A 29 13.41 -30.03 44.68
C SER A 29 14.05 -28.65 44.64
N ILE A 30 13.34 -27.73 45.31
CA ILE A 30 13.77 -26.72 46.32
C ILE A 30 15.28 -26.55 46.51
N SER A 31 15.78 -25.33 46.26
CA SER A 31 16.63 -24.58 47.20
C SER A 31 16.66 -23.08 46.87
N SER A 32 16.73 -22.29 47.94
CA SER A 32 16.70 -20.83 48.02
C SER A 32 17.90 -20.14 47.38
N THR A 33 17.76 -18.87 47.00
CA THR A 33 18.32 -17.68 47.69
C THR A 33 18.06 -16.43 46.84
N PHE A 34 17.56 -15.39 47.51
CA PHE A 34 17.21 -14.08 46.96
C PHE A 34 18.44 -13.29 46.49
N ALA A 35 18.36 -12.68 45.29
CA ALA A 35 19.07 -11.46 44.93
C ALA A 35 18.27 -10.70 43.83
N PRO A 36 17.98 -9.40 43.97
CA PRO A 36 17.20 -8.65 43.00
C PRO A 36 18.12 -8.09 41.91
N SER A 37 18.01 -8.63 40.69
CA SER A 37 18.61 -8.03 39.50
C SER A 37 17.49 -7.46 38.63
N HIS A 38 17.45 -6.15 38.48
CA HIS A 38 16.51 -5.45 37.60
C HIS A 38 16.92 -5.67 36.14
N HIS A 39 16.28 -6.62 35.46
CA HIS A 39 16.35 -6.75 34.00
C HIS A 39 14.98 -6.39 33.40
N LEU A 40 14.94 -5.24 32.73
CA LEU A 40 13.89 -4.85 31.80
C LEU A 40 13.66 -5.98 30.78
N PRO A 41 12.41 -6.41 30.52
CA PRO A 41 12.14 -7.22 29.35
C PRO A 41 12.22 -6.32 28.12
N LYS A 42 13.29 -6.50 27.34
CA LYS A 42 13.39 -5.99 25.96
C LYS A 42 12.21 -6.57 25.17
N SER A 43 11.30 -5.69 24.78
CA SER A 43 10.24 -5.97 23.82
C SER A 43 10.88 -6.31 22.47
N SER A 44 10.93 -7.60 22.16
CA SER A 44 11.24 -8.12 20.84
C SER A 44 10.09 -7.75 19.90
N PHE A 45 10.16 -6.56 19.29
CA PHE A 45 9.36 -6.26 18.12
C PHE A 45 9.79 -7.22 17.02
N LEU A 46 8.96 -8.22 16.76
CA LEU A 46 9.09 -9.05 15.57
C LEU A 46 8.96 -8.12 14.35
N PRO A 47 9.93 -8.12 13.42
CA PRO A 47 9.72 -7.45 12.15
C PRO A 47 8.59 -8.20 11.44
N VAL A 48 7.49 -7.50 11.20
CA VAL A 48 6.48 -7.93 10.24
C VAL A 48 7.22 -8.04 8.90
N THR A 49 7.55 -9.26 8.52
CA THR A 49 8.08 -9.58 7.20
C THR A 49 6.97 -9.29 6.20
N PHE A 50 7.07 -8.13 5.55
CA PHE A 50 6.35 -7.89 4.33
C PHE A 50 6.72 -9.02 3.37
N SER A 51 5.71 -9.75 2.92
CA SER A 51 5.88 -10.76 1.90
C SER A 51 6.52 -10.09 0.68
N THR A 52 7.80 -10.38 0.45
CA THR A 52 8.46 -10.11 -0.81
C THR A 52 7.67 -10.88 -1.87
N TRP A 53 6.77 -10.20 -2.55
CA TRP A 53 6.05 -10.75 -3.69
C TRP A 53 7.08 -10.98 -4.80
N TYR A 54 7.59 -12.21 -4.85
CA TYR A 54 8.31 -12.72 -6.00
C TYR A 54 7.32 -12.82 -7.15
N PHE A 55 7.33 -11.80 -8.00
CA PHE A 55 6.68 -11.83 -9.29
C PHE A 55 7.44 -12.84 -10.17
N GLN A 56 6.74 -13.88 -10.61
CA GLN A 56 7.23 -14.80 -11.64
C GLN A 56 7.31 -14.02 -12.96
N SER A 57 8.47 -13.44 -13.27
CA SER A 57 8.74 -12.85 -14.58
C SER A 57 9.42 -13.87 -15.47
N GLN A 58 8.94 -13.98 -16.71
CA GLN A 58 9.76 -14.50 -17.80
C GLN A 58 11.05 -13.68 -17.83
N SER A 59 12.20 -14.36 -17.77
CA SER A 59 13.52 -13.71 -17.74
C SER A 59 13.64 -12.70 -18.89
N PRO A 60 13.65 -11.38 -18.60
CA PRO A 60 13.88 -10.38 -19.63
C PRO A 60 15.32 -10.51 -20.12
N SER A 61 15.58 -10.22 -21.40
CA SER A 61 16.95 -10.20 -21.89
C SER A 61 17.73 -9.08 -21.18
N PRO A 62 19.04 -9.25 -20.93
CA PRO A 62 19.85 -8.26 -20.21
C PRO A 62 19.85 -6.87 -20.87
N ALA A 63 19.61 -6.78 -22.17
CA ALA A 63 19.46 -5.50 -22.89
C ALA A 63 18.20 -4.73 -22.48
N SER A 64 17.07 -5.42 -22.29
CA SER A 64 15.79 -4.79 -21.91
C SER A 64 15.78 -4.23 -20.49
N ILE A 65 16.59 -4.80 -19.58
CA ILE A 65 16.71 -4.34 -18.19
C ILE A 65 17.47 -3.01 -18.15
N LEU A 66 18.56 -2.87 -18.89
CA LEU A 66 19.37 -1.65 -18.93
C LEU A 66 18.58 -0.46 -19.51
N GLU A 67 17.76 -0.71 -20.52
CA GLU A 67 16.87 0.29 -21.09
C GLU A 67 15.80 0.73 -20.09
N LEU A 68 15.16 -0.23 -19.40
CA LEU A 68 14.16 0.05 -18.37
C LEU A 68 14.74 0.87 -17.20
N GLU A 69 15.93 0.52 -16.71
CA GLU A 69 16.64 1.28 -15.68
C GLU A 69 16.93 2.71 -16.13
N SER A 70 17.44 2.88 -17.35
CA SER A 70 17.75 4.19 -17.92
C SER A 70 16.50 5.09 -18.04
N VAL A 71 15.39 4.51 -18.51
CA VAL A 71 14.09 5.19 -18.58
C VAL A 71 13.59 5.58 -17.19
N THR A 72 13.67 4.65 -16.23
CA THR A 72 13.19 4.88 -14.86
C THR A 72 14.00 5.97 -14.16
N GLN A 73 15.33 5.99 -14.36
CA GLN A 73 16.21 7.05 -13.85
C GLN A 73 15.88 8.41 -14.48
N SER A 74 15.65 8.44 -15.79
CA SER A 74 15.29 9.67 -16.51
C SER A 74 13.95 10.24 -16.04
N LEU A 75 12.93 9.39 -15.87
CA LEU A 75 11.64 9.78 -15.29
C LEU A 75 11.79 10.29 -13.86
N SER A 76 12.57 9.57 -13.03
CA SER A 76 12.85 9.97 -11.65
C SER A 76 13.51 11.34 -11.58
N ALA A 77 14.51 11.61 -12.44
CA ALA A 77 15.20 12.89 -12.50
C ALA A 77 14.24 14.04 -12.91
N GLU A 78 13.37 13.79 -13.88
CA GLU A 78 12.36 14.77 -14.32
C GLU A 78 11.39 15.14 -13.18
N LEU A 79 10.99 14.16 -12.37
CA LEU A 79 10.06 14.37 -11.25
C LEU A 79 10.69 15.06 -10.05
N LEU A 80 12.02 14.93 -9.89
CA LEU A 80 12.79 15.64 -8.86
C LEU A 80 13.18 17.05 -9.30
N THR A 81 12.92 17.43 -10.55
CA THR A 81 13.20 18.78 -11.04
C THR A 81 12.27 19.78 -10.36
N ASN A 82 12.86 20.77 -9.69
CA ASN A 82 12.10 21.85 -9.05
C ASN A 82 11.41 22.71 -10.12
N PRO A 83 10.08 22.83 -10.10
CA PRO A 83 9.40 23.73 -11.03
C PRO A 83 9.77 25.18 -10.67
N THR A 84 10.46 25.86 -11.59
CA THR A 84 10.59 27.32 -11.56
C THR A 84 9.24 27.97 -11.86
N VAL A 85 9.09 29.27 -11.58
CA VAL A 85 7.81 30.01 -11.74
C VAL A 85 7.25 29.89 -13.17
N ASP A 86 8.12 29.73 -14.17
CA ASP A 86 7.76 29.58 -15.59
C ASP A 86 7.75 28.12 -16.09
N SER A 87 7.89 27.15 -15.19
CA SER A 87 7.96 25.74 -15.56
C SER A 87 6.58 25.18 -15.91
N LEU A 88 6.49 24.46 -17.03
CA LEU A 88 5.28 23.75 -17.41
C LEU A 88 4.86 22.75 -16.31
N PRO A 89 3.55 22.51 -16.13
CA PRO A 89 3.04 21.45 -15.28
C PRO A 89 3.71 20.10 -15.56
N VAL A 90 3.91 19.30 -14.51
CA VAL A 90 4.56 17.97 -14.60
C VAL A 90 3.97 17.11 -15.73
N PRO A 91 2.63 16.99 -15.90
CA PRO A 91 2.09 16.17 -16.98
C PRO A 91 2.53 16.62 -18.37
N GLN A 92 2.61 17.93 -18.60
CA GLN A 92 3.00 18.48 -19.90
C GLN A 92 4.50 18.26 -20.18
N ARG A 93 5.35 18.45 -19.17
CA ARG A 93 6.80 18.17 -19.32
C ARG A 93 7.04 16.69 -19.64
N LEU A 94 6.31 15.81 -18.96
CA LEU A 94 6.40 14.37 -19.21
C LEU A 94 5.91 14.02 -20.62
N SER A 95 4.80 14.59 -21.09
CA SER A 95 4.34 14.39 -22.47
C SER A 95 5.36 14.85 -23.51
N LEU A 96 6.10 15.94 -23.26
CA LEU A 96 7.12 16.41 -24.19
C LEU A 96 8.37 15.53 -24.22
N ARG A 97 8.81 15.02 -23.06
CA ARG A 97 10.06 14.25 -22.94
C ARG A 97 9.88 12.75 -23.15
N PHE A 98 8.70 12.23 -22.87
CA PHE A 98 8.43 10.80 -22.77
C PHE A 98 7.23 10.34 -23.60
N SER A 99 6.83 11.09 -24.64
CA SER A 99 5.77 10.69 -25.58
C SER A 99 6.04 9.34 -26.26
N HIS A 100 7.31 8.98 -26.45
CA HIS A 100 7.73 7.70 -27.03
C HIS A 100 7.50 6.50 -26.10
N LEU A 101 7.22 6.74 -24.81
CA LEU A 101 6.96 5.68 -23.83
C LEU A 101 5.48 5.33 -23.70
N THR A 102 4.59 6.08 -24.34
CA THR A 102 3.14 5.83 -24.34
C THR A 102 2.86 4.43 -24.90
N GLY A 103 2.35 3.53 -24.04
CA GLY A 103 2.10 2.12 -24.36
C GLY A 103 3.11 1.10 -23.81
N SER A 104 4.31 1.54 -23.39
CA SER A 104 5.36 0.67 -22.81
C SER A 104 5.42 0.74 -21.27
N ILE A 105 4.61 1.60 -20.65
CA ILE A 105 4.62 1.78 -19.20
C ILE A 105 4.01 0.56 -18.51
N THR A 106 4.80 -0.08 -17.65
CA THR A 106 4.40 -1.26 -16.88
C THR A 106 4.29 -0.94 -15.38
N PRO A 107 3.51 -1.71 -14.61
CA PRO A 107 3.43 -1.54 -13.15
C PRO A 107 4.78 -1.63 -12.44
N SER A 108 5.70 -2.49 -12.91
CA SER A 108 7.06 -2.62 -12.37
C SER A 108 7.89 -1.36 -12.55
N LEU A 109 7.81 -0.72 -13.73
CA LEU A 109 8.46 0.56 -14.01
C LEU A 109 7.96 1.63 -13.04
N ILE A 110 6.64 1.72 -12.84
CA ILE A 110 6.04 2.69 -11.91
C ILE A 110 6.55 2.46 -10.49
N LEU A 111 6.52 1.22 -10.01
CA LEU A 111 7.02 0.88 -8.68
C LEU A 111 8.49 1.27 -8.51
N GLN A 112 9.32 0.98 -9.51
CA GLN A 112 10.75 1.29 -9.48
C GLN A 112 10.97 2.80 -9.47
N MET A 113 10.30 3.54 -10.34
CA MET A 113 10.37 5.00 -10.39
C MET A 113 9.99 5.63 -9.05
N LEU A 114 8.88 5.18 -8.44
CA LEU A 114 8.43 5.68 -7.14
C LEU A 114 9.45 5.39 -6.03
N SER A 115 10.18 4.27 -6.13
CA SER A 115 11.23 3.92 -5.16
C SER A 115 12.49 4.79 -5.33
N LEU A 116 12.81 5.20 -6.56
CA LEU A 116 13.90 6.15 -6.86
C LEU A 116 13.53 7.62 -6.57
N SER A 117 12.23 7.92 -6.51
CA SER A 117 11.69 9.28 -6.34
C SER A 117 11.01 9.56 -4.98
N PRO A 118 11.57 9.15 -3.83
CA PRO A 118 10.89 9.32 -2.53
C PRO A 118 10.63 10.81 -2.20
N ASN A 119 11.41 11.72 -2.80
CA ASN A 119 11.38 13.15 -2.55
C ASN A 119 10.59 13.97 -3.58
N ALA A 120 10.06 13.36 -4.64
CA ALA A 120 9.30 14.06 -5.68
C ALA A 120 7.99 14.71 -5.18
N GLY A 121 7.49 14.30 -4.01
CA GLY A 121 6.35 14.97 -3.37
C GLY A 121 5.09 14.93 -4.23
N ARG A 122 4.44 16.09 -4.41
CA ARG A 122 3.21 16.17 -5.21
C ARG A 122 3.46 16.13 -6.72
N ALA A 123 4.71 16.15 -7.20
CA ALA A 123 5.00 15.90 -8.61
C ALA A 123 4.53 14.51 -9.06
N ILE A 124 4.48 13.54 -8.14
CA ILE A 124 3.95 12.20 -8.40
C ILE A 124 2.45 12.22 -8.77
N LEU A 125 1.65 13.18 -8.28
CA LEU A 125 0.27 13.34 -8.76
C LEU A 125 0.24 13.77 -10.22
N GLY A 126 1.15 14.65 -10.62
CA GLY A 126 1.30 15.04 -12.02
C GLY A 126 1.75 13.87 -12.91
N PHE A 127 2.62 13.00 -12.39
CA PHE A 127 2.96 11.74 -13.07
C PHE A 127 1.73 10.82 -13.22
N HIS A 128 0.94 10.64 -12.15
CA HIS A 128 -0.30 9.86 -12.22
C HIS A 128 -1.30 10.43 -13.23
N GLN A 129 -1.52 11.74 -13.24
CA GLN A 129 -2.38 12.43 -14.20
C GLN A 129 -1.88 12.26 -15.64
N TRP A 130 -0.57 12.31 -15.84
CA TRP A 130 0.05 12.00 -17.13
C TRP A 130 -0.25 10.56 -17.55
N LEU A 131 -0.10 9.57 -16.66
CA LEU A 131 -0.45 8.18 -16.97
C LEU A 131 -1.92 8.01 -17.35
N ILE A 132 -2.85 8.69 -16.67
CA ILE A 132 -4.28 8.67 -17.02
C ILE A 132 -4.54 9.28 -18.39
N SER A 133 -3.83 10.37 -18.70
CA SER A 133 -3.99 11.07 -19.98
C SER A 133 -3.43 10.30 -21.17
N ASN A 134 -2.60 9.28 -20.93
CA ASN A 134 -2.02 8.43 -21.95
C ASN A 134 -2.92 7.21 -22.21
N LEU A 135 -3.55 7.18 -23.39
CA LEU A 135 -4.65 6.29 -23.77
C LEU A 135 -4.38 4.78 -23.66
N ASP A 136 -3.11 4.37 -23.62
CA ASP A 136 -2.74 2.95 -23.66
C ASP A 136 -2.45 2.34 -22.27
N PHE A 137 -2.33 3.17 -21.22
CA PHE A 137 -2.06 2.65 -19.88
C PHE A 137 -3.36 2.32 -19.14
N LYS A 138 -3.66 1.02 -19.02
CA LYS A 138 -4.79 0.56 -18.20
C LYS A 138 -4.41 0.59 -16.72
N HIS A 139 -4.92 1.59 -16.01
CA HIS A 139 -4.83 1.61 -14.56
C HIS A 139 -5.52 0.40 -13.95
N ILE A 140 -4.82 -0.23 -13.02
CA ILE A 140 -5.29 -1.40 -12.25
C ILE A 140 -5.09 -1.14 -10.75
N ASP A 141 -5.80 -1.89 -9.91
CA ASP A 141 -5.71 -1.78 -8.45
C ASP A 141 -4.26 -1.82 -7.93
N GLU A 142 -3.41 -2.64 -8.55
CA GLU A 142 -1.99 -2.73 -8.21
C GLU A 142 -1.27 -1.38 -8.34
N THR A 143 -1.48 -0.65 -9.44
CA THR A 143 -0.81 0.62 -9.70
C THR A 143 -1.29 1.71 -8.73
N PHE A 144 -2.59 1.75 -8.44
CA PHE A 144 -3.16 2.62 -7.42
C PHE A 144 -2.60 2.32 -6.02
N SER A 145 -2.32 1.05 -5.71
CA SER A 145 -1.73 0.67 -4.43
C SER A 145 -0.33 1.23 -4.23
N PHE A 146 0.47 1.33 -5.31
CA PHE A 146 1.81 1.92 -5.30
C PHE A 146 1.77 3.42 -5.02
N PHE A 147 0.89 4.16 -5.71
CA PHE A 147 0.69 5.60 -5.48
C PHE A 147 0.14 5.87 -4.07
N THR A 148 -0.83 5.07 -3.63
CA THR A 148 -1.40 5.16 -2.28
C THR A 148 -0.32 4.95 -1.22
N ASP A 149 0.52 3.94 -1.39
CA ASP A 149 1.61 3.66 -0.47
C ASP A 149 2.65 4.80 -0.47
N TYR A 150 3.01 5.34 -1.64
CA TYR A 150 3.91 6.49 -1.77
C TYR A 150 3.42 7.70 -0.97
N PHE A 151 2.19 8.16 -1.22
CA PHE A 151 1.63 9.32 -0.51
C PHE A 151 1.39 9.03 0.97
N GLY A 152 0.98 7.80 1.31
CA GLY A 152 0.80 7.36 2.68
C GLY A 152 2.09 7.39 3.50
N ARG A 153 3.23 6.97 2.94
CA ARG A 153 4.56 7.10 3.58
C ARG A 153 4.90 8.56 3.88
N ARG A 154 4.53 9.46 2.99
CA ARG A 154 4.72 10.91 3.13
C ARG A 154 3.66 11.59 3.99
N LYS A 155 2.67 10.83 4.50
CA LYS A 155 1.52 11.33 5.24
C LYS A 155 0.68 12.37 4.47
N ASP A 156 0.80 12.40 3.13
CA ASP A 156 0.01 13.27 2.26
C ASP A 156 -1.33 12.59 1.92
N PHE A 157 -2.15 12.40 2.96
CA PHE A 157 -3.45 11.75 2.82
C PHE A 157 -4.45 12.57 1.99
N LYS A 158 -4.15 13.86 1.74
CA LYS A 158 -4.93 14.68 0.82
C LYS A 158 -4.69 14.22 -0.61
N ALA A 159 -3.42 14.07 -1.02
CA ALA A 159 -3.07 13.50 -2.32
C ALA A 159 -3.59 12.05 -2.46
N THR A 160 -3.51 11.24 -1.41
CA THR A 160 -4.10 9.89 -1.42
C THR A 160 -5.61 9.94 -1.65
N HIS A 161 -6.34 10.87 -1.04
CA HIS A 161 -7.78 11.00 -1.27
C HIS A 161 -8.10 11.43 -2.70
N GLU A 162 -7.37 12.39 -3.26
CA GLU A 162 -7.51 12.81 -4.66
C GLU A 162 -7.34 11.61 -5.62
N LEU A 163 -6.30 10.80 -5.38
CA LEU A 163 -6.05 9.55 -6.11
C LEU A 163 -7.22 8.56 -6.00
N LEU A 164 -7.76 8.37 -4.79
CA LEU A 164 -8.87 7.43 -4.57
C LEU A 164 -10.19 7.90 -5.20
N VAL A 165 -10.40 9.21 -5.32
CA VAL A 165 -11.57 9.76 -6.01
C VAL A 165 -11.45 9.57 -7.52
N GLU A 166 -10.26 9.75 -8.07
CA GLU A 166 -9.96 9.56 -9.50
C GLU A 166 -10.02 8.08 -9.90
N GLY A 167 -9.59 7.16 -9.02
CA GLY A 167 -9.59 5.71 -9.26
C GLY A 167 -10.89 4.97 -8.96
N LYS A 168 -12.03 5.67 -8.79
CA LYS A 168 -13.31 5.02 -8.51
C LYS A 168 -13.64 3.95 -9.56
N GLY A 169 -14.00 2.75 -9.10
CA GLY A 169 -14.29 1.60 -9.96
C GLY A 169 -13.08 0.72 -10.30
N VAL A 170 -11.85 1.22 -10.13
CA VAL A 170 -10.61 0.44 -10.31
C VAL A 170 -10.00 0.00 -8.97
N ILE A 171 -10.24 0.79 -7.91
CA ILE A 171 -9.71 0.54 -6.55
C ILE A 171 -10.26 -0.78 -5.99
N GLY A 172 -9.34 -1.71 -5.74
CA GLY A 172 -9.60 -3.05 -5.24
C GLY A 172 -9.06 -3.27 -3.83
N SER A 173 -8.75 -4.53 -3.50
CA SER A 173 -8.27 -4.91 -2.17
C SER A 173 -6.84 -4.44 -1.90
N ARG A 174 -5.95 -4.39 -2.90
CA ARG A 174 -4.55 -4.02 -2.71
C ARG A 174 -4.42 -2.56 -2.32
N THR A 175 -5.11 -1.68 -3.04
CA THR A 175 -5.15 -0.25 -2.69
C THR A 175 -5.78 -0.03 -1.32
N PHE A 176 -6.82 -0.78 -1.00
CA PHE A 176 -7.49 -0.70 0.28
C PHE A 176 -6.56 -1.11 1.45
N GLU A 177 -5.89 -2.25 1.33
CA GLU A 177 -4.91 -2.74 2.30
C GLU A 177 -3.77 -1.73 2.50
N SER A 178 -3.23 -1.20 1.40
CA SER A 178 -2.21 -0.15 1.42
C SER A 178 -2.69 1.08 2.19
N MET A 179 -3.89 1.58 1.91
CA MET A 179 -4.45 2.76 2.60
C MET A 179 -4.64 2.50 4.11
N VAL A 180 -5.19 1.35 4.49
CA VAL A 180 -5.40 0.98 5.90
C VAL A 180 -4.06 0.88 6.64
N ASP A 181 -3.08 0.18 6.08
CA ASP A 181 -1.74 0.05 6.68
C ASP A 181 -1.07 1.42 6.84
N ARG A 182 -1.12 2.29 5.81
CA ARG A 182 -0.54 3.63 5.88
C ARG A 182 -1.24 4.53 6.90
N LEU A 183 -2.57 4.50 6.99
CA LEU A 183 -3.32 5.23 8.02
C LEU A 183 -3.01 4.75 9.44
N ALA A 184 -2.90 3.44 9.63
CA ALA A 184 -2.54 2.84 10.91
C ALA A 184 -1.12 3.25 11.35
N ARG A 185 -0.13 3.16 10.45
CA ARG A 185 1.25 3.60 10.68
C ARG A 185 1.39 5.09 10.94
N ALA A 186 0.49 5.91 10.37
CA ALA A 186 0.44 7.33 10.65
C ALA A 186 -0.26 7.68 11.97
N GLY A 187 -0.74 6.69 12.74
CA GLY A 187 -1.42 6.91 14.02
C GLY A 187 -2.82 7.51 13.86
N ARG A 188 -3.53 7.18 12.77
CA ARG A 188 -4.86 7.73 12.43
C ARG A 188 -5.99 6.69 12.55
N PRO A 189 -6.19 6.03 13.71
CA PRO A 189 -7.14 4.92 13.85
C PRO A 189 -8.60 5.31 13.58
N LYS A 190 -9.00 6.55 13.88
CA LYS A 190 -10.35 7.05 13.57
C LYS A 190 -10.62 7.03 12.06
N GLN A 191 -9.64 7.46 11.26
CA GLN A 191 -9.74 7.47 9.81
C GLN A 191 -9.71 6.05 9.23
N VAL A 192 -9.00 5.12 9.86
CA VAL A 192 -9.04 3.69 9.49
C VAL A 192 -10.46 3.13 9.62
N VAL A 193 -11.12 3.36 10.76
CA VAL A 193 -12.49 2.88 11.00
C VAL A 193 -13.48 3.52 10.02
N GLU A 194 -13.37 4.82 9.79
CA GLU A 194 -14.20 5.54 8.82
C GLU A 194 -14.01 4.99 7.38
N PHE A 195 -12.77 4.72 7.00
CA PHE A 195 -12.43 4.17 5.69
C PHE A 195 -12.95 2.73 5.50
N LEU A 196 -12.81 1.88 6.52
CA LEU A 196 -13.40 0.54 6.55
C LEU A 196 -14.93 0.60 6.43
N GLY A 197 -15.57 1.49 7.18
CA GLY A 197 -17.02 1.66 7.17
C GLY A 197 -17.56 2.05 5.79
N ARG A 198 -16.90 2.99 5.10
CA ARG A 198 -17.28 3.38 3.74
C ARG A 198 -17.25 2.22 2.75
N ARG A 199 -16.21 1.38 2.79
CA ARG A 199 -16.09 0.22 1.88
C ARG A 199 -17.18 -0.82 2.12
N SER A 200 -17.50 -1.12 3.39
CA SER A 200 -18.56 -2.07 3.72
C SER A 200 -19.94 -1.59 3.24
N GLN A 201 -20.23 -0.29 3.37
CA GLN A 201 -21.47 0.29 2.84
C GLN A 201 -21.57 0.18 1.32
N THR A 202 -20.46 0.32 0.59
CA THR A 202 -20.47 0.17 -0.88
C THR A 202 -20.71 -1.28 -1.30
N MET A 203 -20.21 -2.25 -0.52
CA MET A 203 -20.43 -3.67 -0.80
C MET A 203 -21.84 -4.15 -0.45
N ASP A 204 -22.46 -3.58 0.59
CA ASP A 204 -23.85 -3.93 0.93
C ASP A 204 -24.83 -3.46 -0.16
N LEU A 205 -24.56 -2.32 -0.82
CA LEU A 205 -25.41 -1.83 -1.91
C LEU A 205 -25.35 -2.71 -3.17
N SER A 206 -24.17 -3.21 -3.54
CA SER A 206 -24.04 -4.09 -4.72
C SER A 206 -24.66 -5.47 -4.49
N VAL A 207 -24.64 -5.99 -3.26
CA VAL A 207 -25.31 -7.25 -2.88
C VAL A 207 -26.84 -7.12 -2.91
N ILE A 208 -27.37 -5.94 -2.57
CA ILE A 208 -28.81 -5.67 -2.63
C ILE A 208 -29.28 -5.48 -4.08
N GLU A 209 -28.52 -4.77 -4.90
CA GLU A 209 -28.87 -4.52 -6.31
C GLU A 209 -28.83 -5.80 -7.16
N THR A 210 -27.87 -6.69 -6.89
CA THR A 210 -27.80 -8.02 -7.55
C THR A 210 -28.98 -8.93 -7.15
N ARG A 211 -29.59 -8.72 -5.98
CA ARG A 211 -30.78 -9.46 -5.53
C ARG A 211 -32.09 -8.91 -6.09
N LEU A 212 -32.13 -7.65 -6.52
CA LEU A 212 -33.32 -7.02 -7.11
C LEU A 212 -33.44 -7.26 -8.62
N LEU A 213 -32.36 -7.66 -9.31
CA LEU A 213 -32.36 -7.99 -10.74
C LEU A 213 -32.61 -9.48 -11.04
N LEU A 214 -32.88 -10.29 -10.02
CA LEU A 214 -33.16 -11.73 -10.13
C LEU A 214 -34.62 -12.10 -9.77
N TRP A 215 -35.53 -11.12 -9.72
CA TRP A 215 -36.97 -11.33 -9.51
C TRP A 215 -37.81 -10.52 -10.48
#